data_AF-A0A377LZ82-F1
#
_entry.id   AF-A0A377LZ82-F1
#
_cell.length_a   1.000
_cell.length_b   1.000
_cell.length_c   1.000
_cell.angle_alpha   90.00
_cell.angle_beta   90.00
_cell.angle_gamma   90.00
#
_symmetry.space_group_name_H-M   'P 1'
#
loop_
_entity.id
_entity.type
_entity.pdbx_description
1 polymer ?
#
loop_
_entity_poly.entity_id
_entity_poly.type
_entity_poly.pdbx_seq_one_letter_code
_entity_poly.pdbx_strand_id
1 'polypeptide(L)'
;MWECPDLFALDGTHVLICCPQGLAREPHRYLNTYPAAWMSGAFDYQRGAFEHGELHELDAGFEFYAPQTTLAEDGRRILIGWMGVPDGEEMLQPTRAQAGSIR
;
A
#
# COMPACT_ATOMS: atom_id res chain seq x y z
N MET A 1 13.62 -0.25 -3.50
CA MET A 1 13.29 0.30 -2.17
C MET A 1 11.87 -0.13 -1.83
N TRP A 2 11.55 -0.44 -0.58
CA TRP A 2 10.17 -0.65 -0.14
C TRP A 2 9.81 0.46 0.83
N GLU A 3 8.89 1.32 0.41
CA GLU A 3 8.47 2.49 1.20
C GLU A 3 7.19 2.21 1.97
N CYS A 4 6.91 3.04 2.98
CA CYS A 4 5.68 3.03 3.77
C CYS A 4 5.29 1.63 4.29
N PRO A 5 6.21 0.85 4.92
CA PRO A 5 5.86 -0.45 5.45
C PRO A 5 4.87 -0.33 6.62
N ASP A 6 3.84 -1.17 6.62
CA ASP A 6 2.89 -1.31 7.71
C ASP A 6 2.58 -2.80 7.93
N LEU A 7 2.94 -3.34 9.10
CA LEU A 7 2.76 -4.74 9.47
C LEU A 7 1.76 -4.84 10.63
N PHE A 8 0.71 -5.62 10.44
CA PHE A 8 -0.32 -5.80 11.46
C PHE A 8 -0.97 -7.18 11.44
N ALA A 9 -1.54 -7.58 12.57
CA ALA A 9 -2.39 -8.76 12.65
C ALA A 9 -3.82 -8.45 12.17
N LEU A 10 -4.40 -9.37 11.41
CA LEU A 10 -5.79 -9.33 10.94
C LEU A 10 -6.29 -10.78 10.79
N ASP A 11 -7.44 -11.11 11.37
CA ASP A 11 -8.11 -12.43 11.23
C ASP A 11 -7.20 -13.66 11.39
N GLY A 12 -6.26 -13.60 12.34
CA GLY A 12 -5.36 -14.71 12.66
C GLY A 12 -4.14 -14.85 11.74
N THR A 13 -3.93 -13.93 10.81
CA THR A 13 -2.71 -13.81 9.99
C THR A 13 -2.02 -12.46 10.23
N HIS A 14 -0.84 -12.27 9.66
CA HIS A 14 -0.18 -10.98 9.55
C HIS A 14 -0.28 -10.47 8.12
N VAL A 15 -0.57 -9.19 7.97
CA VAL A 15 -0.58 -8.48 6.70
C VAL A 15 0.55 -7.46 6.71
N LEU A 16 1.39 -7.49 5.69
CA LEU A 16 2.37 -6.45 5.40
C LEU A 16 1.89 -5.66 4.20
N ILE A 17 1.68 -4.36 4.38
CA ILE A 17 1.47 -3.39 3.31
C ILE A 17 2.78 -2.64 3.08
N CYS A 18 3.11 -2.36 1.82
CA CYS A 18 4.24 -1.50 1.46
C CYS A 18 4.08 -0.94 0.04
N CYS A 19 5.01 -0.07 -0.35
CA CYS A 19 5.13 0.49 -1.67
C CYS A 19 6.46 0.08 -2.32
N PRO A 20 6.52 -1.10 -2.98
CA PRO A 20 7.75 -1.55 -3.64
C PRO A 20 8.03 -0.74 -4.90
N GLN A 21 9.12 0.02 -4.89
CA GLN A 21 9.61 0.72 -6.07
C GLN A 21 10.41 -0.23 -6.98
N GLY A 22 10.15 -0.17 -8.29
CA GLY A 22 10.85 -0.97 -9.30
C GLY A 22 10.17 -2.29 -9.67
N LEU A 23 8.90 -2.48 -9.28
CA LEU A 23 8.11 -3.62 -9.73
C LEU A 23 7.86 -3.54 -11.25
N ALA A 24 7.99 -4.65 -11.95
CA ALA A 24 7.67 -4.71 -13.38
C ALA A 24 6.16 -4.59 -13.57
N ARG A 25 5.75 -3.74 -14.52
CA ARG A 25 4.33 -3.61 -14.90
C ARG A 25 3.86 -4.92 -15.54
N GLU A 26 2.67 -5.36 -15.17
CA GLU A 26 1.96 -6.45 -15.82
C GLU A 26 0.87 -5.89 -16.74
N PRO A 27 0.28 -6.69 -17.66
CA PRO A 27 -0.74 -6.18 -18.58
C PRO A 27 -1.93 -5.48 -17.91
N HIS A 28 -2.27 -5.89 -16.68
CA HIS A 28 -3.44 -5.41 -15.95
C HIS A 28 -3.16 -5.11 -14.46
N ARG A 29 -1.90 -5.14 -14.01
CA ARG A 29 -1.52 -4.93 -12.60
C ARG A 29 -0.25 -4.10 -12.51
N TYR A 30 -0.07 -3.42 -11.38
CA TYR A 30 1.12 -2.65 -11.08
C TYR A 30 1.36 -1.56 -12.12
N LEU A 31 0.28 -0.89 -12.52
CA LEU A 31 0.31 0.08 -13.62
C LEU A 31 0.78 1.47 -13.17
N ASN A 32 0.69 1.77 -11.88
CA ASN A 32 1.23 3.00 -11.31
C ASN A 32 2.77 3.00 -11.34
N THR A 33 3.39 4.18 -11.38
CA THR A 33 4.86 4.33 -11.31
C THR A 33 5.43 3.56 -10.10
N TYR A 34 4.74 3.67 -8.97
CA TYR A 34 5.00 2.91 -7.76
C TYR A 34 3.68 2.34 -7.21
N PRO A 35 3.47 1.01 -7.23
CA PRO A 35 2.24 0.43 -6.70
C PRO A 35 2.25 0.36 -5.17
N ALA A 36 1.07 0.49 -4.55
CA ALA A 36 0.84 0.01 -3.20
C ALA A 36 0.48 -1.47 -3.24
N ALA A 37 1.11 -2.29 -2.40
CA ALA A 37 0.98 -3.73 -2.42
C ALA A 37 0.86 -4.32 -1.02
N TRP A 38 0.32 -5.53 -0.93
CA TRP A 38 0.20 -6.27 0.32
C TRP A 38 0.53 -7.75 0.16
N MET A 39 0.96 -8.37 1.26
CA MET A 39 1.16 -9.82 1.39
C MET A 39 0.59 -10.26 2.75
N SER A 40 0.05 -11.47 2.82
CA SER A 40 -0.36 -12.10 4.07
C SER A 40 0.52 -13.30 4.41
N GLY A 41 0.75 -13.53 5.70
CA GLY A 41 1.64 -14.58 6.16
C GLY A 41 1.74 -14.74 7.68
N ALA A 42 2.73 -15.50 8.11
CA ALA A 42 3.11 -15.64 9.50
C ALA A 42 4.37 -14.83 9.79
N PHE A 43 4.29 -13.90 10.74
CA PHE A 43 5.44 -13.14 11.21
C PHE A 43 5.98 -13.71 12.52
N ASP A 44 7.24 -14.09 12.54
CA ASP A 44 7.97 -14.49 13.75
C ASP A 44 8.71 -13.26 14.31
N TYR A 45 8.17 -12.68 15.38
CA TYR A 45 8.77 -11.51 16.05
C TYR A 45 10.11 -11.79 16.72
N GLN A 46 10.42 -13.04 17.07
CA GLN A 46 11.71 -13.40 17.68
C GLN A 46 12.81 -13.49 16.63
N ARG A 47 12.46 -14.00 15.44
CA ARG A 47 13.41 -14.15 14.32
C ARG A 47 13.44 -12.95 13.38
N GLY A 48 12.44 -12.08 13.42
CA GLY A 48 12.24 -11.03 12.42
C GLY A 48 11.99 -11.60 11.02
N ALA A 49 11.33 -12.77 10.94
CA ALA A 49 11.10 -13.49 9.70
C ALA A 49 9.62 -13.42 9.31
N PHE A 50 9.35 -13.17 8.03
CA PHE A 50 8.00 -13.16 7.48
C PHE A 50 7.86 -14.25 6.43
N GLU A 51 7.15 -15.32 6.78
CA GLU A 51 6.77 -16.36 5.82
C GLU A 51 5.43 -15.97 5.22
N HIS A 52 5.44 -15.54 3.96
CA HIS A 52 4.28 -14.91 3.31
C HIS A 52 3.96 -15.52 1.95
N GLY A 53 2.72 -15.30 1.52
CA GLY A 53 2.24 -15.68 0.19
C GLY A 53 2.64 -14.70 -0.91
N GLU A 54 1.90 -14.75 -2.00
CA GLU A 54 2.10 -13.91 -3.18
C GLU A 54 1.92 -12.41 -2.89
N LEU A 55 2.52 -11.58 -3.73
CA LEU A 55 2.33 -10.12 -3.70
C LEU A 55 1.02 -9.75 -4.42
N HIS A 56 0.22 -8.95 -3.76
CA HIS A 56 -1.06 -8.47 -4.27
C HIS A 56 -1.04 -6.94 -4.41
N GLU A 57 -1.65 -6.43 -5.48
CA GLU A 57 -1.85 -4.98 -5.62
C GLU A 57 -2.98 -4.58 -4.66
N LEU A 58 -2.76 -3.50 -3.90
CA LEU A 58 -3.70 -3.07 -2.87
C LEU A 58 -4.89 -2.29 -3.46
N ASP A 59 -4.63 -1.46 -4.46
CA ASP A 59 -5.65 -0.69 -5.18
C ASP A 59 -5.31 -0.65 -6.67
N ALA A 60 -6.27 -1.05 -7.51
CA ALA A 60 -6.10 -1.10 -8.97
C ALA A 60 -6.43 0.25 -9.66
N GLY A 61 -6.68 1.30 -8.89
CA GLY A 61 -6.84 2.66 -9.38
C GLY A 61 -5.51 3.31 -9.75
N PHE A 62 -5.59 4.49 -10.35
CA PHE A 62 -4.45 5.16 -10.97
C PHE A 62 -3.70 6.14 -10.04
N GLU A 63 -4.29 6.50 -8.89
CA GLU A 63 -3.76 7.51 -7.95
C GLU A 63 -3.92 7.02 -6.51
N PHE A 64 -3.08 6.06 -6.10
CA PHE A 64 -3.08 5.54 -4.73
C PHE A 64 -1.68 5.12 -4.29
N TYR A 65 -1.18 5.72 -3.21
CA TYR A 65 0.16 5.49 -2.68
C TYR A 65 0.26 5.70 -1.17
N ALA A 66 1.37 5.28 -0.57
CA ALA A 66 1.72 5.51 0.83
C ALA A 66 0.59 5.22 1.85
N PRO A 67 -0.07 4.05 1.79
CA PRO A 67 -1.11 3.71 2.76
C PRO A 67 -0.53 3.55 4.18
N GLN A 68 -1.30 3.97 5.18
CA GLN A 68 -1.09 3.66 6.58
C GLN A 68 -2.38 3.13 7.19
N THR A 69 -2.25 2.23 8.17
CA THR A 69 -3.38 1.73 8.93
C THR A 69 -3.33 2.10 10.41
N THR A 70 -4.50 2.16 11.03
CA THR A 70 -4.64 2.28 12.48
C THR A 70 -5.80 1.42 12.97
N LEU A 71 -5.72 0.96 14.21
CA LEU A 71 -6.80 0.23 14.86
C LEU A 71 -7.70 1.23 15.61
N ALA A 72 -8.95 1.34 15.20
CA ALA A 72 -9.95 2.14 15.88
C ALA A 72 -10.40 1.48 17.20
N GLU A 73 -10.95 2.28 18.12
CA GLU A 73 -11.43 1.80 19.43
C GLU A 73 -12.54 0.74 19.32
N ASP A 74 -13.30 0.74 18.23
CA ASP A 74 -14.35 -0.25 17.94
C ASP A 74 -13.81 -1.54 17.30
N GLY A 75 -12.49 -1.68 17.19
CA GLY A 75 -11.82 -2.87 16.65
C GLY A 75 -11.68 -2.89 15.13
N ARG A 76 -12.20 -1.90 14.40
CA ARG A 76 -11.98 -1.80 12.95
C ARG A 76 -10.56 -1.35 12.66
N ARG A 77 -9.95 -1.92 11.62
CA ARG A 77 -8.73 -1.38 11.03
C ARG A 77 -9.11 -0.37 9.96
N ILE A 78 -8.67 0.88 10.14
CA ILE A 78 -8.87 1.96 9.18
C ILE A 78 -7.60 2.08 8.37
N LEU A 79 -7.75 2.12 7.05
CA LEU A 79 -6.68 2.36 6.10
C LEU A 79 -6.90 3.72 5.45
N ILE A 80 -5.85 4.52 5.34
CA ILE A 80 -5.84 5.80 4.64
C ILE A 80 -4.59 5.83 3.77
N GLY A 81 -4.72 6.24 2.51
CA GLY A 81 -3.61 6.44 1.59
C GLY A 81 -3.60 7.84 0.98
N TRP A 82 -2.47 8.18 0.38
CA TRP A 82 -2.37 9.36 -0.47
C TRP A 82 -3.04 9.07 -1.81
N MET A 83 -3.98 9.94 -2.19
CA MET A 83 -4.51 10.00 -3.55
C MET A 83 -3.52 10.77 -4.42
N GLY A 84 -2.52 10.05 -4.90
CA GLY A 84 -1.42 10.53 -5.72
C GLY A 84 -0.34 9.44 -5.80
N VAL A 85 0.59 9.57 -6.74
CA VAL A 85 1.75 8.68 -6.86
C VAL A 85 2.98 9.56 -7.10
N PRO A 86 4.08 9.41 -6.33
CA PRO A 86 5.30 10.15 -6.60
C PRO A 86 5.79 9.86 -8.02
N ASP A 87 6.27 10.90 -8.71
CA ASP A 87 6.68 10.83 -10.12
C ASP A 87 5.58 10.26 -11.06
N GLY A 88 4.32 10.37 -10.64
CA GLY A 88 3.14 10.02 -11.41
C GLY A 88 2.53 11.21 -12.15
N GLU A 89 1.24 11.10 -12.45
CA GLU A 89 0.50 12.11 -13.21
C GLU A 89 -0.37 13.01 -12.32
N GLU A 90 -0.04 13.13 -11.04
CA GLU A 90 -0.81 13.88 -10.04
C GLU A 90 -1.05 15.34 -10.49
N MET A 91 -0.04 15.99 -11.07
CA MET A 91 -0.13 17.37 -11.55
C MET A 91 -1.01 17.54 -12.80
N LEU A 92 -1.36 16.44 -13.48
CA LEU A 92 -2.29 16.43 -14.62
C LEU A 92 -3.74 16.23 -14.18
N GLN A 93 -3.97 15.85 -12.91
CA GLN A 93 -5.32 15.67 -12.38
C GLN A 93 -6.03 17.03 -12.23
N PRO A 94 -7.34 17.11 -12.49
CA PRO A 94 -8.11 18.34 -12.41
C PRO A 94 -8.30 18.78 -10.94
N THR A 95 -7.28 19.40 -10.37
CA THR A 95 -7.23 19.87 -8.99
C THR A 95 -7.41 21.39 -8.90
N ARG A 96 -7.92 21.90 -7.77
CA ARG A 96 -8.02 23.33 -7.52
C ARG A 96 -6.69 23.83 -6.94
N ALA A 97 -5.83 24.46 -7.75
CA ALA A 97 -4.59 25.17 -7.38
C ALA A 97 -3.50 24.39 -6.58
N GLN A 98 -3.84 23.31 -5.87
CA GLN A 98 -2.95 22.45 -5.08
C GLN A 98 -3.24 20.99 -5.44
N ALA A 99 -2.17 20.22 -5.63
CA ALA A 99 -2.21 18.77 -5.81
C ALA A 99 -2.19 18.05 -4.44
N GLY A 100 -2.61 16.79 -4.43
CA GLY A 100 -2.62 15.93 -3.25
C GLY A 100 -3.94 15.93 -2.48
N SER A 101 -4.49 14.73 -2.26
CA SER A 101 -5.60 14.50 -1.34
C SER A 101 -5.45 13.14 -0.66
N ILE A 102 -6.33 12.81 0.30
CA ILE A 102 -6.33 11.51 0.98
C ILE A 102 -7.46 10.63 0.44
N ARG A 103 -7.20 9.32 0.37
CA ARG A 103 -8.16 8.29 -0.04
C ARG A 103 -8.30 7.22 1.03
#